data_AF-A0A3N5BG83-F1
#
_entry.id   AF-A0A3N5BG83-F1
#
_cell.length_a   1.000
_cell.length_b   1.000
_cell.length_c   1.000
_cell.angle_alpha   90.00
_cell.angle_beta   90.00
_cell.angle_gamma   90.00
#
_symmetry.space_group_name_H-M   'P 1'
#
loop_
_entity.id
_entity.type
_entity.pdbx_description
1 polymer ?
#
loop_
_entity_poly.entity_id
_entity_poly.type
_entity_poly.pdbx_seq_one_letter_code
_entity_poly.pdbx_strand_id
1 'polypeptide(L)' 'MNRNSRHNPTEATSRQLSAQPDMPARQYPCPELKLATAYVPPQPYGKQFKPDEALKKGTLWPDLYSPYPPPNPR' A
#
# COMPACT_ATOMS: atom_id res chain seq x y z
N MET A 1 4.17 30.67 45.61
CA MET A 1 4.31 31.05 44.19
C MET A 1 5.43 30.22 43.57
N ASN A 2 5.13 29.50 42.48
CA ASN A 2 6.03 28.51 41.86
C ASN A 2 6.07 28.70 40.33
N ARG A 3 7.20 28.32 39.73
CA ARG A 3 7.53 28.16 38.29
C ARG A 3 7.99 29.41 37.53
N ASN A 4 9.27 29.72 37.65
CA ASN A 4 10.05 30.33 36.57
C ASN A 4 11.42 29.63 36.49
N SER A 5 11.44 28.42 35.92
CA SER A 5 12.68 27.83 35.40
C SER A 5 12.51 27.71 33.89
N ARG A 6 12.85 28.78 33.17
CA ARG A 6 13.01 28.74 31.72
C ARG A 6 14.46 28.35 31.46
N HIS A 7 14.72 27.05 31.36
CA HIS A 7 15.87 26.59 30.61
C HIS A 7 15.60 26.91 29.14
N ASN A 8 16.41 27.79 28.54
CA ASN A 8 16.59 27.85 27.10
C ASN A 8 17.65 26.81 26.74
N PRO A 9 17.32 25.69 26.07
CA PRO A 9 18.33 24.87 25.44
C PRO A 9 18.51 25.36 24.00
N THR A 10 19.05 26.56 23.80
CA THR A 10 19.24 27.12 22.45
C THR A 10 20.63 26.84 21.85
N GLU A 11 21.54 26.18 22.56
CA GLU A 11 22.92 26.03 22.06
C GLU A 11 23.40 24.60 21.82
N ALA A 12 22.55 23.58 22.00
CA ALA A 12 22.94 22.18 21.79
C ALA A 12 22.45 21.56 20.46
N THR A 13 21.66 22.26 19.66
CA THR A 13 21.04 21.68 18.44
C THR A 13 21.43 22.47 17.18
N SER A 14 22.73 22.65 16.94
CA SER A 14 23.20 23.16 15.64
C SER A 14 24.52 22.57 15.14
N ARG A 15 25.08 21.54 15.81
CA ARG A 15 26.36 20.95 15.38
C ARG A 15 26.34 19.47 15.02
N GLN A 16 25.15 18.85 14.96
CA GLN A 16 25.00 17.48 14.48
C GLN A 16 23.85 17.37 13.48
N LEU A 17 23.94 18.15 12.39
CA LEU A 17 23.51 17.65 11.10
C LEU A 17 24.77 17.07 10.42
N SER A 18 25.36 16.08 11.06
CA SER A 18 26.43 15.27 10.47
C SER A 18 25.85 14.61 9.24
N ALA A 19 26.46 14.91 8.09
CA ALA A 19 26.17 14.35 6.78
C ALA A 19 25.52 12.98 6.88
N GLN A 20 24.25 12.89 6.46
CA GLN A 20 23.72 11.62 6.04
C GLN A 20 24.73 11.09 5.02
N PRO A 21 25.35 9.90 5.20
CA PRO A 21 26.10 9.32 4.12
C PRO A 21 25.15 9.28 2.93
N ASP A 22 25.56 9.82 1.78
CA ASP A 22 24.88 9.62 0.51
C ASP A 22 24.82 8.11 0.30
N MET A 23 23.77 7.48 0.84
CA MET A 23 23.48 6.10 0.58
C MET A 23 23.26 6.08 -0.91
N PRO A 24 24.13 5.42 -1.71
CA PRO A 24 23.90 5.35 -3.14
C PRO A 24 22.51 4.76 -3.25
N ALA A 25 21.58 5.51 -3.86
CA ALA A 25 20.24 5.04 -4.09
C ALA A 25 20.41 3.63 -4.63
N ARG A 26 19.99 2.59 -3.87
CA ARG A 26 20.18 1.22 -4.30
C ARG A 26 19.46 1.12 -5.63
N GLN A 27 20.23 1.18 -6.70
CA GLN A 27 19.76 0.94 -8.06
C GLN A 27 19.56 -0.56 -8.09
N TYR A 28 18.46 -1.02 -7.50
CA TYR A 28 17.89 -2.27 -7.92
C TYR A 28 17.33 -1.98 -9.30
N PRO A 29 17.95 -2.47 -10.38
CA PRO A 29 17.29 -2.44 -11.67
C PRO A 29 15.95 -3.12 -11.45
N CYS A 30 14.87 -2.35 -11.54
CA CYS A 30 13.55 -2.93 -11.57
C CYS A 30 13.54 -3.75 -12.86
N PRO A 31 13.32 -5.07 -12.78
CA PRO A 31 13.27 -5.88 -14.00
C PRO A 31 12.20 -5.29 -14.93
N GLU A 32 12.40 -5.44 -16.24
CA GLU A 32 11.39 -5.06 -17.23
C GLU A 32 10.16 -5.97 -17.04
N LEU A 33 9.24 -5.54 -16.17
CA LEU A 33 7.98 -6.23 -15.94
C LEU A 33 7.00 -5.85 -17.04
N LYS A 34 6.31 -6.86 -17.57
CA LYS A 34 5.15 -6.60 -18.43
C LYS A 34 4.09 -5.88 -17.59
N LEU A 35 3.50 -4.83 -18.16
CA LEU A 35 2.35 -4.17 -17.54
C LEU A 35 1.22 -5.18 -17.36
N ALA A 36 0.54 -5.10 -16.22
CA ALA A 36 -0.64 -5.91 -15.97
C ALA A 36 -1.79 -5.45 -16.89
N THR A 37 -2.50 -6.40 -17.48
CA THR A 37 -3.72 -6.12 -18.25
C THR A 37 -4.91 -6.16 -17.31
N ALA A 38 -5.69 -5.07 -17.26
CA ALA A 38 -6.98 -5.05 -16.60
C ALA A 38 -8.10 -5.20 -17.65
N TYR A 39 -9.02 -6.12 -17.41
CA TYR A 39 -10.23 -6.27 -18.22
C TYR A 39 -11.42 -5.72 -17.45
N VAL A 40 -12.20 -4.84 -18.08
CA VAL A 40 -13.45 -4.32 -17.52
C VAL A 40 -14.61 -4.90 -18.32
N PRO A 41 -15.15 -6.07 -17.94
CA PRO A 41 -16.30 -6.65 -18.63
C PRO A 41 -17.55 -5.78 -18.42
N PRO A 42 -18.50 -5.76 -19.38
CA PRO A 42 -19.83 -5.20 -19.14
C PRO A 42 -20.48 -5.88 -17.93
N GLN A 43 -21.00 -5.08 -16.99
CA GLN A 43 -21.56 -5.59 -15.73
C GLN A 43 -23.06 -5.30 -15.64
N PRO A 44 -23.93 -6.19 -16.11
CA PRO A 44 -25.36 -6.06 -15.85
C PRO A 44 -25.65 -6.27 -14.37
N TYR A 45 -26.65 -5.57 -13.84
CA TYR A 45 -27.14 -5.86 -12.50
C TYR A 45 -27.77 -7.25 -12.48
N GLY A 46 -27.26 -8.14 -11.63
CA GLY A 46 -27.62 -9.56 -11.64
C GLY A 46 -27.68 -10.17 -10.25
N LYS A 47 -27.41 -11.47 -10.19
CA LYS A 47 -27.35 -12.22 -8.92
C LYS A 47 -26.26 -11.65 -8.02
N GLN A 48 -26.50 -11.70 -6.71
CA GLN A 48 -25.56 -11.26 -5.70
C GLN A 48 -25.30 -12.39 -4.72
N PHE A 49 -24.09 -12.44 -4.19
CA PHE A 49 -23.79 -13.27 -3.03
C PHE A 49 -24.53 -12.75 -1.80
N LYS A 50 -24.76 -13.64 -0.83
CA LYS A 50 -25.18 -13.21 0.50
C LYS A 50 -24.06 -12.41 1.17
N PRO A 51 -24.36 -11.51 2.13
CA PRO A 51 -23.34 -10.64 2.73
C PRO A 51 -22.15 -11.40 3.32
N ASP A 52 -22.37 -12.54 3.97
CA ASP A 52 -21.30 -13.35 4.58
C ASP A 52 -20.37 -13.98 3.54
N GLU A 53 -20.93 -14.39 2.39
CA GLU A 53 -20.17 -14.94 1.27
C GLU A 53 -19.43 -13.85 0.49
N ALA A 54 -20.08 -12.70 0.26
CA ALA A 54 -19.47 -11.56 -0.41
C ALA A 54 -18.22 -11.06 0.32
N LEU A 55 -18.28 -11.00 1.66
CA LEU A 55 -17.13 -10.63 2.50
C LEU A 55 -15.97 -11.62 2.37
N LYS A 56 -16.25 -12.93 2.35
CA LYS A 56 -15.22 -13.96 2.18
C LYS A 56 -14.57 -13.89 0.79
N LYS A 57 -15.34 -13.56 -0.23
CA LYS A 57 -14.90 -13.51 -1.63
C LYS A 57 -14.27 -12.17 -2.04
N GLY A 58 -14.52 -11.09 -1.30
CA GLY A 58 -14.07 -9.74 -1.63
C GLY A 58 -14.86 -9.09 -2.78
N THR A 59 -16.03 -9.62 -3.14
CA THR A 59 -16.91 -9.09 -4.19
C THR A 59 -18.36 -9.46 -3.90
N LEU A 60 -19.29 -8.56 -4.22
CA LEU A 60 -20.74 -8.82 -4.15
C LEU A 60 -21.24 -9.64 -5.34
N TRP A 61 -20.57 -9.51 -6.48
CA TRP A 61 -21.01 -10.06 -7.75
C TRP A 61 -20.28 -11.37 -8.08
N PRO A 62 -21.03 -12.46 -8.34
CA PRO A 62 -20.45 -13.73 -8.77
C PRO A 62 -19.58 -13.62 -10.01
N ASP A 63 -19.99 -12.80 -10.98
CA ASP A 63 -19.30 -12.63 -12.26
C ASP A 63 -17.91 -11.96 -12.10
N LEU A 64 -17.65 -11.34 -10.94
CA LEU A 64 -16.35 -10.74 -10.59
C LEU A 64 -15.46 -11.66 -9.75
N TYR A 65 -15.98 -12.80 -9.28
CA TYR A 65 -15.19 -13.67 -8.42
C TYR A 65 -14.16 -14.47 -9.23
N SER A 66 -12.89 -14.06 -9.13
CA SER A 66 -11.76 -14.71 -9.80
C SER A 66 -10.64 -15.02 -8.79
N PRO A 67 -10.62 -16.22 -8.17
CA PRO A 67 -9.61 -16.58 -7.18
C PRO A 67 -8.25 -16.83 -7.83
N TYR A 68 -7.18 -16.50 -7.09
CA TYR A 68 -5.80 -16.85 -7.44
C TYR A 68 -5.32 -17.98 -6.50
N PRO A 69 -4.65 -19.03 -7.01
CA PRO A 69 -4.40 -19.31 -8.43
C PRO A 69 -5.71 -19.64 -9.19
N PRO A 70 -5.75 -19.41 -10.51
CA PRO A 70 -6.93 -19.75 -11.31
C PRO A 70 -7.20 -21.27 -11.23
N PRO A 71 -8.46 -21.71 -11.16
CA PRO A 71 -8.81 -23.13 -11.02
C PRO A 71 -8.25 -24.02 -12.15
N ASN A 72 -8.15 -23.46 -13.36
CA ASN A 72 -7.46 -24.05 -14.50
C ASN A 72 -6.29 -23.15 -14.90
N PRO A 73 -5.07 -23.40 -14.39
CA PRO A 73 -3.87 -22.79 -14.95
C PRO A 73 -3.72 -23.27 -16.41
N ARG A 74 -3.70 -22.33 -17.35
CA ARG A 74 -3.44 -22.61 -18.77
C ARG A 74 -1.98 -22.93 -19.02
#